data_AF-A0A2N9LRA4-F1
#
_entry.id   AF-A0A2N9LRA4-F1
#
_cell.length_a   1.000
_cell.length_b   1.000
_cell.length_c   1.000
_cell.angle_alpha   90.00
_cell.angle_beta   90.00
_cell.angle_gamma   90.00
#
_symmetry.space_group_name_H-M   'P 1'
#
loop_
_entity.id
_entity.type
_entity.pdbx_description
1 polymer ?
#
loop_
_entity_poly.entity_id
_entity_poly.type
_entity_poly.pdbx_seq_one_letter_code
_entity_poly.pdbx_strand_id
1 'polypeptide(L)'
;MNDLPDFVYFNHSIHINKGVGCESCHGRVDKMPLTWQENSLQMEWCLNCHRHPEKYVRPRELVTKMGYQPDGDQETIGRQLIKEYGIQDARTLTSCNTCHR
;
A
#
# COMPACT_ATOMS: atom_id res chain seq x y z
N MET A 1 9.50 6.29 11.89
CA MET A 1 8.92 5.43 12.95
C MET A 1 7.42 5.46 12.75
N ASN A 2 6.82 4.34 12.34
CA ASN A 2 5.38 4.30 12.04
C ASN A 2 4.66 3.86 13.31
N ASP A 3 4.01 4.78 13.98
CA ASP A 3 3.26 4.53 15.21
C ASP A 3 1.76 4.58 14.89
N LEU A 4 1.09 3.44 15.02
CA LEU A 4 -0.35 3.31 14.80
C LEU A 4 -1.01 2.99 16.14
N PRO A 5 -2.22 3.52 16.42
CA PRO A 5 -2.91 3.22 17.66
C PRO A 5 -3.15 1.71 17.85
N ASP A 6 -3.12 1.24 19.10
CA ASP A 6 -3.24 -0.20 19.46
C ASP A 6 -4.54 -0.88 18.99
N PHE A 7 -5.59 -0.10 18.72
CA PHE A 7 -6.86 -0.60 18.18
C PHE A 7 -6.84 -0.80 16.65
N VAL A 8 -5.68 -0.62 16.00
CA VAL A 8 -5.44 -0.87 14.58
C VAL A 8 -4.42 -1.99 14.42
N TYR A 9 -4.86 -3.10 13.84
CA TYR A 9 -4.02 -4.27 13.59
C TYR A 9 -3.48 -4.23 12.16
N PHE A 10 -2.28 -3.70 11.99
CA PHE A 10 -1.61 -3.65 10.69
C PHE A 10 -0.81 -4.93 10.41
N ASN A 11 -0.98 -5.51 9.21
CA ASN A 11 -0.24 -6.70 8.78
C ASN A 11 0.62 -6.38 7.54
N HIS A 12 1.95 -6.31 7.68
CA HIS A 12 2.85 -6.06 6.54
C HIS A 12 2.76 -7.11 5.44
N SER A 13 2.60 -8.39 5.80
CA SER A 13 2.72 -9.51 4.86
C SER A 13 1.63 -9.47 3.78
N ILE A 14 0.40 -9.10 4.13
CA ILE A 14 -0.70 -9.04 3.14
C ILE A 14 -0.45 -7.94 2.10
N HIS A 15 0.08 -6.80 2.51
CA HIS A 15 0.36 -5.67 1.60
C HIS A 15 1.48 -6.02 0.62
N ILE A 16 2.59 -6.57 1.12
CA ILE A 16 3.72 -7.02 0.30
C ILE A 16 3.28 -8.11 -0.69
N ASN A 17 2.54 -9.13 -0.19
CA ASN A 17 2.06 -10.23 -1.03
C ASN A 17 0.98 -9.81 -2.04
N LYS A 18 0.34 -8.65 -1.84
CA LYS A 18 -0.61 -8.06 -2.80
C LYS A 18 0.03 -6.95 -3.65
N GLY A 19 1.36 -6.82 -3.63
CA GLY A 19 2.08 -5.94 -4.54
C GLY A 19 2.12 -4.48 -4.11
N VAL A 20 1.95 -4.16 -2.82
CA VAL A 20 2.16 -2.80 -2.31
C VAL A 20 3.64 -2.62 -1.97
N GLY A 21 4.29 -1.67 -2.63
CA GLY A 21 5.72 -1.40 -2.43
C GLY A 21 6.03 -0.64 -1.15
N CYS A 22 7.23 -0.87 -0.62
CA CYS A 22 7.72 -0.20 0.60
C CYS A 22 7.70 1.33 0.45
N GLU A 23 8.10 1.81 -0.73
CA GLU A 23 8.13 3.24 -1.08
C GLU A 23 6.76 3.91 -1.00
N SER A 24 5.68 3.19 -1.34
CA SER A 24 4.32 3.76 -1.32
C SER A 24 3.90 4.16 0.10
N CYS A 25 4.36 3.43 1.12
CA CYS A 25 4.04 3.69 2.52
C CYS A 25 5.10 4.54 3.23
N HIS A 26 6.39 4.25 3.02
CA HIS A 26 7.50 4.85 3.77
C HIS A 26 8.26 5.94 2.99
N GLY A 27 7.88 6.21 1.74
CA GLY A 27 8.60 7.13 0.88
C GLY A 27 9.94 6.58 0.40
N ARG A 28 10.77 7.47 -0.15
CA ARG A 28 12.11 7.15 -0.66
C ARG A 28 13.12 6.93 0.48
N VAL A 29 12.96 5.85 1.25
CA VAL A 29 13.85 5.55 2.40
C VAL A 29 15.33 5.43 1.98
N ASP A 30 15.58 5.06 0.73
CA ASP A 30 16.92 5.04 0.11
C ASP A 30 17.57 6.43 0.01
N LYS A 31 16.76 7.49 0.09
CA LYS A 31 17.18 8.90 0.11
C LYS A 31 16.99 9.55 1.48
N MET A 32 16.73 8.77 2.54
CA MET A 32 16.54 9.28 3.90
C MET A 32 17.80 9.00 4.75
N PRO A 33 18.68 9.99 4.98
CA PRO A 33 19.85 9.81 5.85
C PRO A 33 19.47 9.47 7.30
N LEU A 34 18.30 9.98 7.72
CA LEU A 34 17.60 9.60 8.94
C LEU A 34 16.16 9.32 8.54
N THR A 35 15.55 8.24 9.02
CA THR A 35 14.17 7.92 8.64
C THR A 35 13.19 8.93 9.25
N TRP A 36 12.30 9.48 8.43
CA TRP A 36 11.14 10.24 8.89
C TRP A 36 9.84 9.59 8.40
N GLN A 37 8.71 10.10 8.87
CA GLN A 37 7.41 9.67 8.42
C GLN A 37 6.98 10.53 7.22
N GLU A 38 7.07 9.97 6.01
CA GLU A 38 6.68 10.67 4.77
C GLU A 38 5.16 10.80 4.65
N ASN A 39 4.44 9.71 4.90
CA ASN A 39 2.99 9.66 4.81
C ASN A 39 2.36 9.75 6.20
N SER A 40 1.18 10.35 6.31
CA SER A 40 0.50 10.49 7.61
C SER A 40 0.13 9.15 8.24
N LEU A 41 -0.11 8.11 7.42
CA LEU A 41 -0.60 6.79 7.85
C LEU A 41 -1.86 6.86 8.74
N GLN A 42 -2.57 7.99 8.69
CA GLN A 42 -3.85 8.15 9.36
C GLN A 42 -4.93 7.38 8.60
N MET A 43 -6.06 7.13 9.26
CA MET A 43 -7.16 6.33 8.70
C MET A 43 -7.55 6.75 7.27
N GLU A 44 -7.68 8.05 7.01
CA GLU A 44 -8.07 8.54 5.68
C GLU A 44 -7.01 8.25 4.61
N TRP A 45 -5.72 8.26 4.96
CA TRP A 45 -4.67 7.86 4.02
C TRP A 45 -4.80 6.37 3.67
N CYS A 46 -5.01 5.52 4.67
CA CYS A 46 -5.21 4.08 4.46
C CYS A 46 -6.47 3.82 3.61
N LEU A 47 -7.57 4.50 3.92
CA LEU A 47 -8.84 4.35 3.20
C LEU A 47 -8.74 4.81 1.75
N ASN A 48 -8.01 5.87 1.45
CA ASN A 48 -7.81 6.30 0.06
C ASN A 48 -7.06 5.24 -0.77
N CYS A 49 -6.07 4.57 -0.17
CA CYS A 49 -5.43 3.42 -0.80
C CYS A 49 -6.39 2.24 -0.94
N HIS A 50 -7.16 1.91 0.09
CA HIS A 50 -8.12 0.78 0.07
C HIS A 50 -9.29 1.00 -0.90
N ARG A 51 -9.69 2.26 -1.16
CA ARG A 51 -10.71 2.61 -2.16
C ARG A 51 -10.16 2.55 -3.59
N HIS A 52 -8.87 2.86 -3.78
CA HIS A 52 -8.22 2.93 -5.09
C HIS A 52 -6.87 2.21 -5.12
N PRO A 53 -6.82 0.88 -4.86
CA PRO A 53 -5.56 0.15 -4.81
C PRO A 53 -4.83 0.14 -6.16
N GLU A 54 -5.55 0.33 -7.27
CA GLU A 54 -4.98 0.33 -8.63
C GLU A 54 -3.91 1.41 -8.83
N LYS A 55 -3.97 2.48 -8.03
CA LYS A 55 -3.00 3.58 -8.10
C LYS A 55 -1.65 3.25 -7.45
N TYR A 56 -1.57 2.17 -6.66
CA TYR A 56 -0.41 1.88 -5.81
C TYR A 56 0.15 0.47 -5.99
N VAL A 57 -0.67 -0.48 -6.45
CA VAL A 57 -0.26 -1.88 -6.68
C VAL A 57 0.73 -1.95 -7.84
N ARG A 58 1.82 -2.69 -7.61
CA ARG A 58 2.90 -2.93 -8.57
C ARG A 58 3.23 -4.44 -8.61
N PRO A 59 4.00 -4.91 -9.61
CA PRO A 59 4.44 -6.30 -9.66
C PRO A 59 5.22 -6.68 -8.39
N ARG A 60 4.99 -7.90 -7.87
CA ARG A 60 5.54 -8.39 -6.59
C ARG A 60 7.06 -8.33 -6.55
N GLU A 61 7.71 -8.63 -7.66
CA GLU A 61 9.16 -8.59 -7.85
C GLU A 61 9.74 -7.17 -7.76
N LEU A 62 8.89 -6.13 -7.84
CA LEU A 62 9.28 -4.72 -7.74
C LEU A 62 8.84 -4.05 -6.43
N VAL A 63 8.29 -4.81 -5.47
CA VAL A 63 7.82 -4.28 -4.17
C VAL A 63 8.92 -3.55 -3.40
N THR A 64 10.16 -4.05 -3.45
CA THR A 64 11.33 -3.46 -2.79
C THR A 64 12.13 -2.53 -3.69
N LYS A 65 11.76 -2.39 -4.97
CA LYS A 65 12.42 -1.46 -5.90
C LYS A 65 12.01 -0.03 -5.55
N MET A 66 12.95 0.72 -5.00
CA MET A 66 12.76 2.15 -4.72
C MET A 66 12.91 2.98 -5.99
N GLY A 67 12.10 4.05 -6.11
CA GLY A 67 12.01 4.84 -7.32
C GLY A 67 11.31 4.07 -8.44
N TYR A 68 10.35 3.21 -8.09
CA TYR A 68 9.56 2.49 -9.07
C TYR A 68 8.79 3.47 -9.94
N GLN A 69 8.90 3.29 -11.26
CA GLN A 69 8.08 3.96 -12.24
C GLN A 69 7.39 2.86 -13.07
N PRO A 70 6.05 2.89 -13.17
CA PRO A 70 5.32 1.95 -14.00
C PRO A 70 5.70 2.16 -15.47
N ASP A 71 5.88 1.06 -16.19
CA ASP A 71 6.09 1.09 -17.64
C ASP A 71 4.72 1.18 -18.33
N GLY A 72 4.14 2.39 -18.33
CA GLY A 72 2.83 2.69 -18.87
C GLY A 72 1.86 3.29 -17.84
N ASP A 73 0.57 3.16 -18.12
CA ASP A 73 -0.49 3.70 -17.26
C ASP A 73 -0.66 2.86 -15.98
N GLN A 74 -0.40 3.50 -14.83
CA GLN A 74 -0.46 2.87 -13.51
C GLN A 74 -1.84 2.29 -13.21
N GLU A 75 -2.92 2.97 -13.58
CA GLU A 75 -4.27 2.47 -13.29
C GLU A 75 -4.59 1.22 -14.08
N THR A 76 -4.19 1.17 -15.36
CA THR A 76 -4.37 -0.02 -16.21
C THR A 76 -3.61 -1.22 -15.65
N ILE A 77 -2.33 -1.04 -15.31
CA ILE A 77 -1.50 -2.09 -14.69
C ILE A 77 -2.10 -2.52 -13.35
N GLY A 78 -2.44 -1.55 -12.49
CA GLY A 78 -3.02 -1.83 -11.18
C GLY A 78 -4.34 -2.60 -11.26
N ARG A 79 -5.23 -2.26 -12.21
CA ARG A 79 -6.49 -3.00 -12.44
C ARG A 79 -6.24 -4.44 -12.89
N GLN A 80 -5.20 -4.68 -13.69
CA GLN A 80 -4.80 -6.03 -14.07
C GLN A 80 -4.28 -6.81 -12.84
N LEU A 81 -3.38 -6.20 -12.07
CA LEU A 81 -2.78 -6.83 -10.89
C LEU A 81 -3.80 -7.08 -9.77
N ILE A 82 -4.80 -6.22 -9.60
CA ILE A 82 -5.92 -6.45 -8.66
C ILE A 82 -6.64 -7.77 -8.98
N LYS A 83 -6.91 -8.02 -10.26
CA LYS A 83 -7.57 -9.26 -10.71
C LYS A 83 -6.64 -10.45 -10.52
N GLU A 84 -5.38 -10.34 -10.94
CA GLU A 84 -4.39 -11.41 -10.85
C GLU A 84 -4.10 -11.81 -9.40
N TYR A 85 -3.96 -10.82 -8.52
CA TYR A 85 -3.60 -11.04 -7.12
C TYR A 85 -4.83 -11.32 -6.24
N GLY A 86 -6.04 -11.25 -6.78
CA GLY A 86 -7.28 -11.41 -6.02
C GLY A 86 -7.35 -10.41 -4.86
N ILE A 87 -7.11 -9.12 -5.16
CA ILE A 87 -7.33 -8.04 -4.19
C ILE A 87 -8.83 -7.85 -4.05
N GLN A 88 -9.31 -7.80 -2.80
CA GLN A 88 -10.75 -7.66 -2.54
C GLN A 88 -11.26 -6.28 -2.96
N ASP A 89 -12.58 -6.18 -3.13
CA ASP A 89 -13.22 -4.94 -3.52
C ASP A 89 -13.15 -3.88 -2.40
N ALA A 90 -13.36 -2.62 -2.78
CA ALA A 90 -13.28 -1.49 -1.87
C ALA A 90 -14.19 -1.64 -0.65
N ARG A 91 -15.41 -2.20 -0.77
CA ARG A 91 -16.33 -2.35 0.37
C ARG A 91 -15.76 -3.27 1.43
N THR A 92 -15.11 -4.36 0.99
CA THR A 92 -14.46 -5.30 1.90
C THR A 92 -13.22 -4.67 2.52
N LEU A 93 -12.37 -4.03 1.71
CA LEU A 93 -11.13 -3.40 2.19
C LEU A 93 -11.39 -2.23 3.15
N THR A 94 -12.50 -1.50 3.02
CA THR A 94 -12.88 -0.40 3.91
C THR A 94 -13.82 -0.81 5.04
N SER A 95 -14.04 -2.11 5.26
CA SER A 95 -14.82 -2.59 6.40
C SER A 95 -14.06 -2.34 7.71
N CYS A 96 -14.79 -2.02 8.80
CA CYS A 96 -14.18 -1.76 10.11
C CYS A 96 -13.32 -2.93 10.59
N ASN A 97 -13.76 -4.17 10.32
CA ASN A 97 -13.09 -5.39 10.76
C ASN A 97 -11.79 -5.70 9.99
N THR A 98 -11.52 -4.97 8.90
CA THR A 98 -10.28 -5.13 8.13
C THR A 98 -9.09 -4.63 8.94
N CYS A 99 -9.28 -3.60 9.76
CA CYS A 99 -8.21 -2.95 10.52
C CYS A 99 -8.46 -2.97 12.04
N HIS A 100 -9.72 -2.88 12.49
CA HIS A 100 -10.09 -2.82 13.90
C HIS A 100 -10.48 -4.22 14.40
N ARG A 101 -9.88 -4.65 15.51
CA ARG A 101 -10.17 -5.93 16.18
C ARG A 101 -10.23 -5.76 17.68
#